data_AF-A0A366MQZ5-F1
#
_entry.id   AF-A0A366MQZ5-F1
#
_cell.length_a   1.000
_cell.length_b   1.000
_cell.length_c   1.000
_cell.angle_alpha   90.00
_cell.angle_beta   90.00
_cell.angle_gamma   90.00
#
_symmetry.space_group_name_H-M   'P 1'
#
loop_
_entity.id
_entity.type
_entity.pdbx_description
1 polymer ?
#
loop_
_entity_poly.entity_id
_entity_poly.type
_entity_poly.pdbx_seq_one_letter_code
_entity_poly.pdbx_strand_id
1 'polypeptide(L)'
;MKSQEILKNIFTNINIVKVENQNVDYEGMIFEDNKTVRYHSRLAKKTPKKGGYFVAFYERENNKNKPFNELISMDFLIILVDDESKKGIFIIPKTECIKRGIISSSTSKGKMAMRFYSNWCKNLNSTALKTQKWQSLYFKNL
;
A
#
# COMPACT_ATOMS: atom_id res chain seq x y z
N MET A 1 -14.14 5.65 7.14
CA MET A 1 -12.98 5.76 6.24
C MET A 1 -13.34 5.05 4.95
N LYS A 2 -13.07 5.65 3.78
CA LYS A 2 -13.44 5.07 2.49
C LYS A 2 -12.80 3.68 2.27
N SER A 3 -11.57 3.52 2.75
CA SER A 3 -10.82 2.27 2.72
C SER A 3 -11.55 1.12 3.42
N GLN A 4 -12.19 1.37 4.56
CA GLN A 4 -12.94 0.35 5.29
C GLN A 4 -14.16 -0.13 4.51
N GLU A 5 -14.89 0.78 3.85
CA GLU A 5 -16.04 0.41 3.01
C GLU A 5 -15.61 -0.46 1.83
N ILE A 6 -14.52 -0.09 1.15
CA ILE A 6 -13.98 -0.87 0.05
C ILE A 6 -13.54 -2.26 0.53
N LEU A 7 -12.84 -2.34 1.66
CA LEU A 7 -12.31 -3.60 2.16
C LEU A 7 -13.40 -4.55 2.64
N LYS A 8 -14.51 -4.06 3.22
CA LYS A 8 -15.66 -4.89 3.60
C LYS A 8 -16.32 -5.61 2.41
N ASN A 9 -16.14 -5.10 1.19
CA ASN A 9 -16.62 -5.76 -0.03
C ASN A 9 -15.66 -6.84 -0.54
N ILE A 10 -14.44 -6.92 0.00
CA ILE A 10 -13.37 -7.82 -0.45
C ILE A 10 -13.11 -8.92 0.57
N PHE A 11 -13.11 -8.56 1.85
CA PHE A 11 -12.83 -9.47 2.96
C PHE A 11 -14.10 -9.64 3.80
N THR A 12 -14.37 -10.88 4.19
CA THR A 12 -15.60 -11.24 4.91
C THR A 12 -15.51 -10.95 6.40
N ASN A 13 -14.34 -11.17 7.03
CA ASN A 13 -14.16 -11.07 8.48
C ASN A 13 -12.98 -10.15 8.86
N ILE A 14 -13.14 -8.85 8.62
CA ILE A 14 -12.13 -7.85 9.00
C ILE A 14 -12.20 -7.55 10.50
N ASN A 15 -11.11 -7.83 11.21
CA ASN A 15 -10.86 -7.31 12.54
C ASN A 15 -9.86 -6.14 12.47
N ILE A 16 -10.31 -4.91 12.73
CA ILE A 16 -9.43 -3.74 12.73
C ILE A 16 -8.61 -3.75 14.03
N VAL A 17 -7.30 -3.94 13.89
CA VAL A 17 -6.37 -3.98 15.02
C VAL A 17 -5.98 -2.56 15.45
N LYS A 18 -5.71 -1.69 14.48
CA LYS A 18 -5.22 -0.33 14.76
C LYS A 18 -5.45 0.61 13.58
N VAL A 19 -5.82 1.86 13.87
CA VAL A 19 -5.69 2.98 12.93
C VAL A 19 -4.34 3.67 13.19
N GLU A 20 -3.59 3.94 12.13
CA GLU A 20 -2.22 4.46 12.19
C GLU A 20 -2.21 5.98 12.03
N ASN A 21 -2.20 6.71 13.15
CA ASN A 21 -2.22 8.17 13.17
C ASN A 21 -1.12 8.81 12.31
N GLN A 22 0.08 8.21 12.25
CA GLN A 22 1.18 8.74 11.44
C GLN A 22 0.92 8.65 9.92
N ASN A 23 0.00 7.79 9.49
CA ASN A 23 -0.40 7.63 8.10
C ASN A 23 -1.89 7.98 7.88
N VAL A 24 -2.50 8.78 8.77
CA VAL A 24 -3.95 9.08 8.75
C VAL A 24 -4.39 9.74 7.44
N ASP A 25 -3.53 10.57 6.84
CA ASP A 25 -3.79 11.20 5.54
C ASP A 25 -4.05 10.19 4.43
N TYR A 26 -3.53 8.97 4.56
CA TYR A 26 -3.71 7.86 3.62
C TYR A 26 -4.55 6.75 4.24
N GLU A 27 -5.42 7.08 5.21
CA GLU A 27 -6.28 6.14 5.94
C GLU A 27 -5.52 4.89 6.42
N GLY A 28 -4.31 5.09 6.96
CA GLY A 28 -3.46 3.99 7.40
C GLY A 28 -4.13 3.16 8.50
N MET A 29 -4.22 1.85 8.29
CA MET A 29 -4.72 0.93 9.31
C MET A 29 -4.10 -0.45 9.19
N ILE A 30 -4.13 -1.16 10.32
CA ILE A 30 -3.75 -2.55 10.47
C ILE A 30 -5.02 -3.34 10.76
N PHE A 31 -5.24 -4.41 10.01
CA PHE A 31 -6.35 -5.31 10.24
C PHE A 31 -5.93 -6.76 10.01
N GLU A 32 -6.75 -7.67 10.51
CA GLU A 32 -6.57 -9.11 10.33
C GLU A 32 -7.79 -9.72 9.65
N ASP A 33 -7.57 -10.70 8.78
CA ASP A 33 -8.62 -11.57 8.25
C ASP A 33 -8.50 -12.94 8.92
N ASN A 34 -9.61 -13.42 9.50
CA ASN A 34 -9.69 -14.69 10.26
C ASN A 34 -8.59 -14.89 11.33
N LYS A 35 -8.04 -13.80 11.88
CA LYS A 35 -6.99 -13.76 12.94
C LYS A 35 -5.65 -14.42 12.59
N THR A 36 -5.41 -14.75 11.32
CA THR A 36 -4.18 -15.44 10.90
C THR A 36 -3.29 -14.59 10.00
N VAL A 37 -3.89 -13.71 9.19
CA VAL A 37 -3.16 -12.88 8.23
C VAL A 37 -3.30 -11.41 8.60
N ARG A 38 -2.17 -10.72 8.77
CA ARG A 38 -2.09 -9.32 9.15
C ARG A 38 -1.80 -8.43 7.95
N TYR A 39 -2.68 -7.48 7.71
CA TYR A 39 -2.62 -6.53 6.61
C TYR A 39 -2.33 -5.12 7.13
N HIS A 40 -1.48 -4.39 6.43
CA HIS A 40 -1.35 -2.94 6.60
C HIS A 40 -1.91 -2.29 5.34
N SER A 41 -2.98 -1.50 5.45
CA SER A 41 -3.63 -0.89 4.31
C SER A 41 -3.47 0.62 4.26
N ARG A 42 -3.49 1.18 3.05
CA ARG A 42 -3.51 2.62 2.77
C ARG A 42 -4.48 2.93 1.63
N LEU A 43 -5.08 4.11 1.64
CA LEU A 43 -5.78 4.71 0.51
C LEU A 43 -4.85 5.68 -0.22
N ALA A 44 -4.43 5.32 -1.44
CA ALA A 44 -3.54 6.15 -2.24
C ALA A 44 -4.27 7.36 -2.84
N LYS A 45 -3.54 8.45 -3.06
CA LYS A 45 -4.07 9.71 -3.59
C LYS A 45 -3.63 9.94 -5.02
N LYS A 46 -4.57 10.30 -5.88
CA LYS A 46 -4.27 10.83 -7.21
C LYS A 46 -3.59 12.19 -7.08
N THR A 47 -2.64 12.47 -7.95
CA THR A 47 -1.96 13.78 -7.98
C THR A 47 -2.11 14.41 -9.36
N PRO A 48 -2.38 15.72 -9.50
CA PRO A 48 -2.70 16.32 -10.80
C PRO A 48 -1.59 16.20 -11.86
N LYS A 49 -0.32 16.35 -11.46
CA LYS A 49 0.80 16.52 -12.40
C LYS A 49 1.57 15.23 -12.73
N LYS A 50 1.26 14.12 -12.08
CA LYS A 50 2.03 12.86 -12.21
C LYS A 50 1.09 11.67 -12.27
N GLY A 51 1.33 10.78 -13.22
CA GLY A 51 0.63 9.51 -13.32
C GLY A 51 0.77 8.65 -12.06
N GLY A 52 -0.19 7.74 -11.88
CA GLY A 52 -0.28 6.88 -10.70
C GLY A 52 -0.76 7.60 -9.44
N TYR A 53 -0.81 6.84 -8.36
CA TYR A 53 -1.36 7.24 -7.07
C TYR A 53 -0.24 7.26 -6.04
N PHE A 54 -0.05 8.40 -5.39
CA PHE A 54 0.96 8.58 -4.35
C PHE A 54 0.42 8.10 -3.01
N VAL A 55 1.28 7.43 -2.23
CA VAL A 55 0.93 6.93 -0.91
C VAL A 55 2.16 6.89 0.00
N ALA A 56 1.95 7.24 1.27
CA ALA A 56 2.94 7.08 2.32
C ALA A 56 2.62 5.85 3.19
N PHE A 57 3.67 5.13 3.57
CA PHE A 57 3.63 3.93 4.42
C PHE A 57 4.93 3.93 5.24
N TYR A 58 4.87 4.48 6.45
CA TYR A 58 6.04 4.58 7.31
C TYR A 58 5.69 4.37 8.78
N GLU A 59 6.70 4.01 9.56
CA GLU A 59 6.64 3.95 11.02
C GLU A 59 7.25 5.22 11.61
N ARG A 60 6.75 5.62 12.77
CA ARG A 60 7.32 6.73 13.53
C ARG A 60 7.89 6.20 14.83
N GLU A 61 9.19 6.39 15.02
CA GLU A 61 9.92 6.00 16.23
C GLU A 61 10.78 7.19 16.68
N ASN A 62 10.72 7.54 17.96
CA ASN A 62 11.49 8.65 18.53
C ASN A 62 11.37 9.95 17.71
N ASN A 63 10.15 10.29 17.29
CA ASN A 63 9.83 11.45 16.43
C ASN A 63 10.48 11.46 15.05
N LYS A 64 11.06 10.35 14.59
CA LYS A 64 11.61 10.21 13.24
C LYS A 64 10.76 9.25 12.41
N ASN A 65 10.52 9.65 11.17
CA ASN A 65 9.87 8.79 10.19
C ASN A 65 10.89 7.79 9.65
N LYS A 66 10.55 6.52 9.66
CA LYS A 66 11.38 5.44 9.13
C LYS A 66 10.55 4.50 8.25
N PRO A 67 11.15 3.89 7.22
CA PRO A 67 10.50 2.81 6.50
C PRO A 67 10.24 1.63 7.43
N PHE A 68 9.31 0.78 7.04
CA PHE A 68 9.14 -0.52 7.67
C PHE A 68 10.44 -1.32 7.59
N ASN A 69 10.72 -2.15 8.59
CA ASN A 69 11.85 -3.09 8.59
C ASN A 69 11.37 -4.54 8.56
N GLU A 70 12.29 -5.49 8.40
CA GLU A 70 11.96 -6.92 8.27
C GLU A 70 11.29 -7.51 9.52
N LEU A 71 11.41 -6.87 10.68
CA LEU A 71 10.77 -7.30 11.93
C LEU A 71 9.30 -6.87 12.01
N ILE A 72 8.81 -6.04 11.07
CA ILE A 72 7.42 -5.61 11.07
C ILE A 72 6.47 -6.81 11.00
N SER A 73 5.46 -6.79 11.87
CA SER A 73 4.37 -7.74 11.83
C SER A 73 3.35 -7.32 10.77
N MET A 74 3.62 -7.72 9.53
CA MET A 74 2.79 -7.49 8.35
C MET A 74 3.02 -8.65 7.36
N ASP A 75 1.96 -9.31 6.93
CA ASP A 75 2.02 -10.33 5.88
C ASP A 75 1.85 -9.70 4.50
N PHE A 76 0.96 -8.70 4.40
CA PHE A 76 0.67 -7.99 3.16
C PHE A 76 0.54 -6.48 3.35
N LEU A 77 1.08 -5.73 2.40
CA LEU A 77 0.79 -4.33 2.20
C LEU A 77 -0.37 -4.20 1.20
N ILE A 78 -1.45 -3.55 1.63
CA ILE A 78 -2.60 -3.23 0.79
C ILE A 78 -2.58 -1.76 0.40
N ILE A 79 -2.67 -1.48 -0.89
CA ILE A 79 -2.86 -0.12 -1.41
C ILE A 79 -4.18 -0.07 -2.18
N LEU A 80 -5.12 0.72 -1.67
CA LEU A 80 -6.40 0.97 -2.30
C LEU A 80 -6.30 2.19 -3.21
N VAL A 81 -7.04 2.13 -4.31
CA VAL A 81 -7.24 3.24 -5.24
C VAL A 81 -8.74 3.48 -5.35
N ASP A 82 -9.15 4.73 -5.09
CA ASP A 82 -10.50 5.23 -5.32
C ASP A 82 -10.40 6.46 -6.22
N ASP A 83 -10.63 6.26 -7.52
CA ASP A 83 -10.55 7.29 -8.57
C ASP A 83 -11.89 7.38 -9.30
N GLU A 84 -12.90 7.87 -8.58
CA GLU A 84 -14.29 8.01 -9.03
C GLU A 84 -14.90 6.67 -9.48
N SER A 85 -15.07 6.47 -10.79
CA SER A 85 -15.60 5.24 -11.38
C SER A 85 -14.58 4.10 -11.44
N LYS A 86 -13.32 4.34 -11.06
CA LYS A 86 -12.25 3.34 -11.10
C LYS A 86 -11.76 3.03 -9.69
N LYS A 87 -12.02 1.81 -9.25
CA LYS A 87 -11.57 1.29 -7.95
C LYS A 87 -10.68 0.07 -8.14
N GLY A 88 -9.69 -0.04 -7.28
CA GLY A 88 -8.72 -1.12 -7.39
C GLY A 88 -7.94 -1.31 -6.11
N ILE A 89 -7.33 -2.49 -6.01
CA ILE A 89 -6.56 -2.90 -4.85
C ILE A 89 -5.24 -3.53 -5.30
N PHE A 90 -4.15 -3.13 -4.67
CA PHE A 90 -2.88 -3.85 -4.71
C PHE A 90 -2.76 -4.66 -3.41
N ILE A 91 -2.48 -5.96 -3.51
CA ILE A 91 -2.24 -6.84 -2.35
C ILE A 91 -0.84 -7.44 -2.51
N ILE A 92 0.14 -6.86 -1.81
CA ILE A 92 1.56 -7.14 -2.06
C ILE A 92 2.14 -7.89 -0.86
N PRO A 93 2.66 -9.12 -1.04
CA PRO A 93 3.22 -9.89 0.06
C PRO A 93 4.48 -9.21 0.62
N LYS A 94 4.75 -9.41 1.90
CA LYS A 94 5.95 -8.91 2.60
C LYS A 94 7.24 -9.23 1.84
N THR A 95 7.35 -10.45 1.30
CA THR A 95 8.51 -10.92 0.54
C THR A 95 8.77 -10.07 -0.71
N GLU A 96 7.73 -9.72 -1.46
CA GLU A 96 7.87 -8.81 -2.60
C GLU A 96 8.16 -7.37 -2.15
N CYS A 97 7.59 -6.93 -1.02
CA CYS A 97 7.92 -5.63 -0.44
C CYS A 97 9.42 -5.51 -0.10
N ILE A 98 10.03 -6.56 0.46
CA ILE A 98 11.48 -6.63 0.72
C ILE A 98 12.24 -6.61 -0.61
N LYS A 99 11.89 -7.48 -1.56
CA LYS A 99 12.53 -7.57 -2.88
C LYS A 99 12.52 -6.23 -3.65
N ARG A 100 11.47 -5.43 -3.50
CA ARG A 100 11.30 -4.11 -4.15
C ARG A 100 11.86 -2.95 -3.34
N GLY A 101 12.46 -3.22 -2.18
CA GLY A 101 13.00 -2.21 -1.26
C GLY A 101 11.92 -1.25 -0.73
N ILE A 102 10.70 -1.74 -0.57
CA ILE A 102 9.63 -1.05 0.17
C ILE A 102 9.94 -1.17 1.67
N ILE A 103 10.22 -2.39 2.13
CA ILE A 103 10.71 -2.69 3.47
C ILE A 103 12.24 -2.59 3.45
N SER A 104 12.83 -1.99 4.49
CA SER A 104 14.27 -1.94 4.67
C SER A 104 14.82 -3.31 5.05
N SER A 105 15.97 -3.67 4.50
CA SER A 105 16.72 -4.90 4.75
C SER A 105 18.22 -4.62 4.79
N SER A 106 19.05 -5.66 4.96
CA SER A 106 20.52 -5.54 4.87
C SER A 106 21.02 -4.94 3.54
N THR A 107 20.24 -5.04 2.46
CA THR A 107 20.61 -4.58 1.12
C THR A 107 19.82 -3.36 0.64
N SER A 108 18.84 -2.89 1.42
CA SER A 108 17.99 -1.76 1.04
C SER A 108 17.63 -0.89 2.22
N LYS A 109 17.74 0.44 2.07
CA LYS A 109 17.28 1.39 3.09
C LYS A 109 15.75 1.40 3.27
N GLY A 110 14.99 0.77 2.38
CA GLY A 110 13.52 0.83 2.39
C GLY A 110 12.95 2.13 1.84
N LYS A 111 11.62 2.23 1.78
CA LYS A 111 10.89 3.43 1.32
C LYS A 111 9.81 3.80 2.32
N MET A 112 9.56 5.10 2.46
CA MET A 112 8.47 5.63 3.29
C MET A 112 7.24 6.03 2.47
N ALA A 113 7.40 6.16 1.15
CA ALA A 113 6.33 6.51 0.23
C ALA A 113 6.73 6.09 -1.19
N MET A 114 5.73 5.81 -2.03
CA MET A 114 5.94 5.63 -3.46
C MET A 114 4.67 5.85 -4.26
N ARG A 115 4.77 5.68 -5.58
CA ARG A 115 3.62 5.67 -6.49
C ARG A 115 3.22 4.25 -6.86
N PHE A 116 1.92 4.02 -6.90
CA PHE A 116 1.30 2.81 -7.44
C PHE A 116 0.60 3.14 -8.75
N TYR A 117 0.80 2.30 -9.76
CA TYR A 117 0.30 2.48 -11.11
C TYR A 117 -0.66 1.33 -11.41
N SER A 118 -1.96 1.61 -11.42
CA SER A 118 -2.99 0.64 -11.82
C SER A 118 -2.89 0.35 -13.32
N ASN A 119 -3.56 -0.70 -13.79
CA ASN A 119 -3.52 -1.10 -15.21
C ASN A 119 -4.09 -0.01 -16.16
N TRP A 120 -4.93 0.89 -15.63
CA TRP A 120 -5.49 2.01 -16.38
C TRP A 120 -4.61 3.27 -16.38
N CYS A 121 -3.49 3.30 -15.63
CA CYS A 121 -2.50 4.37 -15.79
C CYS A 121 -1.82 4.24 -17.16
N LYS A 122 -1.96 5.24 -18.02
CA LYS A 122 -1.34 5.33 -19.36
C LYS A 122 -0.34 6.48 -19.43
N ASN A 123 0.42 6.57 -20.53
CA ASN A 123 1.41 7.62 -20.79
C ASN A 123 2.48 7.76 -19.69
N LEU A 124 2.92 6.62 -19.18
CA LEU A 124 3.92 6.54 -18.12
C LEU A 124 5.33 6.65 -18.71
N ASN A 125 6.24 7.31 -17.99
CA ASN A 125 7.66 7.28 -18.34
C ASN A 125 8.28 5.88 -18.11
N SER A 126 9.50 5.66 -18.60
CA SER A 126 10.17 4.34 -18.56
C SER A 126 10.29 3.75 -17.15
N THR A 127 10.59 4.57 -16.14
CA THR A 127 10.68 4.13 -14.73
C THR A 127 9.32 3.73 -14.16
N ALA A 128 8.28 4.52 -14.47
CA ALA A 128 6.91 4.24 -14.06
C ALA A 128 6.36 2.97 -14.74
N LEU A 129 6.66 2.74 -16.03
CA LEU A 129 6.30 1.50 -16.73
C LEU A 129 6.94 0.26 -16.11
N LYS A 130 8.24 0.32 -15.77
CA LYS A 130 8.92 -0.78 -15.06
C LYS A 130 8.29 -1.06 -13.70
N THR A 131 7.85 0.00 -13.01
CA THR A 131 7.19 -0.12 -11.71
C THR A 131 5.78 -0.71 -11.86
N GLN A 132 5.00 -0.21 -12.82
CA GLN A 132 3.68 -0.75 -13.14
C GLN A 132 3.74 -2.24 -13.48
N LYS A 133 4.72 -2.67 -14.29
CA LYS A 133 4.85 -4.07 -14.73
C LYS A 133 4.83 -5.08 -13.58
N TRP A 134 5.55 -4.80 -12.49
CA TRP A 134 5.50 -5.71 -11.34
C TRP A 134 4.29 -5.47 -10.44
N GLN A 135 3.85 -4.22 -10.29
CA GLN A 135 2.66 -3.90 -9.48
C GLN A 135 1.39 -4.54 -10.05
N SER A 136 1.27 -4.63 -11.38
CA SER A 136 0.15 -5.26 -12.08
C SER A 136 -0.03 -6.73 -11.73
N LEU A 137 1.02 -7.44 -11.29
CA LEU A 137 0.91 -8.83 -10.82
C LEU A 137 0.12 -8.95 -9.51
N TYR A 138 0.02 -7.85 -8.75
CA TYR A 138 -0.61 -7.78 -7.44
C TYR A 138 -1.87 -6.91 -7.45
N PHE A 139 -2.31 -6.46 -8.64
CA PHE A 139 -3.40 -5.50 -8.80
C PHE A 139 -4.69 -6.19 -9.25
N LYS A 140 -5.82 -5.82 -8.63
CA LYS A 140 -7.16 -6.26 -9.02
C LYS A 140 -8.08 -5.03 -9.18
N ASN A 141 -8.83 -5.00 -10.27
CA ASN A 141 -9.94 -4.05 -10.44
C ASN A 141 -11.11 -4.47 -9.54
N LEU A 142 -11.80 -3.48 -8.97
CA LEU A 142 -12.97 -3.66 -8.11
C LEU A 142 -14.23 -3.11 -8.77
#